data_AF-A0A2I0WTU4-F1
#
_entry.id   AF-A0A2I0WTU4-F1
#
_cell.length_a   1.000
_cell.length_b   1.000
_cell.length_c   1.000
_cell.angle_alpha   90.00
_cell.angle_beta   90.00
_cell.angle_gamma   90.00
#
_symmetry.space_group_name_H-M   'P 1'
#
loop_
_entity.id
_entity.type
_entity.pdbx_description
1 polymer ?
#
loop_
_entity_poly.entity_id
_entity_poly.type
_entity_poly.pdbx_seq_one_letter_code
_entity_poly.pdbx_strand_id
1 'polypeptide(L)'
;MSDFFSTAFGLFRGVHREGYCSMYGICAQRSDGKFLNCASGSLSTKPDDLLSSKIQSLCPTITGNVCCSAAQFETLRDQVQQAVPLLVGCPACLRNFLNLFCELSCSPNQSLFINVTSTKQVNNTMTVNGIDYFITNTYGEKFYNSCKDVKFGSMNTRVMDFIGASAQNFRDFLAFLGRQAALNTPGSPYKIDFQTNAPLSSGMKPINSSVYSCGDSLLGCSCGDCSSSSTCSDSAPLDLLEKDSCKVAMGSASVKCVDFSLAVLYITAISALLLWGFLFRKRERGPVSEPEPFCKDSGDNELLSGYKQQNTNPPMHMSKWSILLKVLQPAIVQDFMARIFRKYGAFVSRKPTLVLSLSLAVPILLCIGLIRFRVETKPEKVLNLT
;
A
#
# COMPACT_ATOMS: atom_id res chain seq x y z
N MET A 1 -32.68 -51.69 29.48
CA MET A 1 -32.36 -52.92 28.73
C MET A 1 -32.10 -52.49 27.30
N SER A 2 -30.84 -52.13 27.08
CA SER A 2 -30.39 -51.09 26.17
C SER A 2 -29.14 -51.63 25.50
N ASP A 3 -29.27 -52.74 24.78
CA ASP A 3 -28.16 -53.47 24.18
C ASP A 3 -28.65 -54.35 23.00
N PHE A 4 -29.36 -53.78 22.01
CA PHE A 4 -29.80 -54.60 20.86
C PHE A 4 -29.81 -53.93 19.48
N PHE A 5 -29.17 -52.77 19.30
CA PHE A 5 -29.06 -52.12 17.98
C PHE A 5 -27.67 -51.55 17.70
N SER A 6 -26.62 -52.32 18.03
CA SER A 6 -25.23 -51.94 17.71
C SER A 6 -24.49 -53.11 17.05
N THR A 7 -24.97 -53.59 15.91
CA THR A 7 -24.16 -54.45 14.99
C THR A 7 -24.87 -54.64 13.64
N ALA A 8 -24.83 -53.61 12.79
CA ALA A 8 -25.02 -53.78 11.35
C ALA A 8 -24.15 -52.76 10.57
N PHE A 9 -22.94 -52.49 11.07
CA PHE A 9 -21.87 -51.90 10.25
C PHE A 9 -21.25 -53.02 9.42
N GLY A 10 -21.94 -53.42 8.35
CA GLY A 10 -21.28 -54.12 7.26
C GLY A 10 -20.23 -53.17 6.69
N LEU A 11 -18.95 -53.46 6.90
CA LEU A 11 -17.86 -52.80 6.19
C LEU A 11 -18.18 -52.85 4.70
N PHE A 12 -18.45 -51.70 4.09
CA PHE A 12 -18.29 -51.54 2.65
C PHE A 12 -16.82 -51.83 2.35
N ARG A 13 -16.52 -53.09 1.97
CA ARG A 13 -15.20 -53.44 1.45
C ARG A 13 -15.16 -52.89 0.03
N GLY A 14 -14.77 -51.62 -0.09
CA GLY A 14 -14.64 -50.93 -1.35
C GLY A 14 -13.74 -51.70 -2.31
N VAL A 15 -14.11 -51.74 -3.58
CA VAL A 15 -13.24 -52.27 -4.63
C VAL A 15 -12.27 -51.16 -4.99
N HIS A 16 -10.98 -51.36 -4.73
CA HIS A 16 -9.92 -50.39 -5.00
C HIS A 16 -9.02 -50.91 -6.12
N ARG A 17 -9.25 -50.40 -7.35
CA ARG A 17 -8.48 -50.76 -8.54
C ARG A 17 -8.55 -49.66 -9.60
N GLU A 18 -7.64 -49.71 -10.56
CA GLU A 18 -7.67 -48.82 -11.71
C GLU A 18 -8.98 -48.96 -12.49
N GLY A 19 -9.50 -47.84 -13.01
CA GLY A 19 -10.75 -47.78 -13.74
C GLY A 19 -12.02 -47.97 -12.88
N TYR A 20 -11.92 -47.82 -11.55
CA TYR A 20 -13.04 -48.00 -10.64
C TYR A 20 -13.27 -46.76 -9.76
N CYS A 21 -14.54 -46.44 -9.55
CA CYS A 21 -15.06 -45.30 -8.81
C CYS A 21 -15.54 -45.74 -7.43
N SER A 22 -15.23 -44.96 -6.39
CA SER A 22 -15.77 -45.17 -5.04
C SER A 22 -17.19 -44.64 -4.90
N MET A 23 -17.56 -43.63 -5.70
CA MET A 23 -18.89 -43.03 -5.72
C MET A 23 -19.23 -42.58 -7.14
N TYR A 24 -20.50 -42.66 -7.54
CA TYR A 24 -20.95 -42.25 -8.87
C TYR A 24 -22.42 -41.81 -8.85
N GLY A 25 -22.73 -40.69 -9.50
CA GLY A 25 -24.08 -40.12 -9.56
C GLY A 25 -24.48 -39.30 -8.32
N ILE A 26 -25.57 -38.54 -8.47
CA ILE A 26 -26.22 -37.77 -7.39
C ILE A 26 -27.46 -38.55 -6.94
N CYS A 27 -27.57 -38.81 -5.64
CA CYS A 27 -28.69 -39.60 -5.09
C CYS A 27 -29.66 -38.77 -4.26
N ALA A 28 -29.19 -37.70 -3.63
CA ALA A 28 -30.05 -36.84 -2.82
C ALA A 28 -29.54 -35.40 -2.79
N GLN A 29 -30.31 -34.57 -2.11
CA GLN A 29 -30.01 -33.18 -1.84
C GLN A 29 -30.24 -32.92 -0.35
N ARG A 30 -29.35 -32.16 0.27
CA ARG A 30 -29.53 -31.63 1.63
C ARG A 30 -30.60 -30.54 1.62
N SER A 31 -31.10 -30.20 2.80
CA SER A 31 -32.11 -29.14 2.97
C SER A 31 -31.64 -27.75 2.52
N ASP A 32 -30.33 -27.50 2.44
CA ASP A 32 -29.71 -26.27 1.93
C ASP A 32 -29.44 -26.30 0.42
N GLY A 33 -29.98 -27.29 -0.30
CA GLY A 33 -29.85 -27.39 -1.75
C GLY A 33 -28.53 -28.04 -2.23
N LYS A 34 -27.64 -28.48 -1.33
CA LYS A 34 -26.40 -29.13 -1.74
C LYS A 34 -26.62 -30.59 -2.11
N PHE A 35 -26.18 -30.97 -3.32
CA PHE A 35 -26.26 -32.34 -3.80
C PHE A 35 -25.30 -33.29 -3.06
N LEU A 36 -25.74 -34.54 -2.90
CA LEU A 36 -25.00 -35.62 -2.27
C LEU A 36 -24.78 -36.77 -3.26
N ASN A 37 -23.54 -37.26 -3.31
CA ASN A 37 -23.17 -38.38 -4.17
C ASN A 37 -23.75 -39.69 -3.65
N CYS A 38 -24.05 -40.60 -4.56
CA CYS A 38 -24.41 -41.98 -4.22
C CYS A 38 -23.21 -42.74 -3.66
N ALA A 39 -23.44 -43.57 -2.63
CA ALA A 39 -22.37 -44.40 -2.04
C ALA A 39 -22.01 -45.65 -2.86
N SER A 40 -22.68 -45.87 -4.00
CA SER A 40 -22.42 -46.99 -4.89
C SER A 40 -21.18 -46.72 -5.75
N GLY A 41 -20.18 -47.60 -5.64
CA GLY A 41 -19.06 -47.64 -6.57
C GLY A 41 -19.45 -48.21 -7.93
N SER A 42 -18.72 -47.84 -8.98
CA SER A 42 -18.96 -48.31 -10.35
C SER A 42 -17.66 -48.33 -11.17
N LEU A 43 -17.70 -48.91 -12.37
CA LEU A 43 -16.59 -48.77 -13.32
C LEU A 43 -16.59 -47.35 -13.89
N SER A 44 -15.40 -46.80 -14.15
CA SER A 44 -15.29 -45.52 -14.84
C SER A 44 -15.87 -45.64 -16.25
N THR A 45 -16.61 -44.62 -16.66
CA THR A 45 -17.38 -44.64 -17.91
C THR A 45 -16.81 -43.63 -18.88
N LYS A 46 -16.88 -43.93 -20.18
CA LYS A 46 -16.51 -42.97 -21.21
C LYS A 46 -17.59 -41.88 -21.26
N PRO A 47 -17.25 -40.59 -21.04
CA PRO A 47 -18.22 -39.51 -21.14
C PRO A 47 -18.63 -39.29 -22.61
N ASP A 48 -19.78 -38.66 -22.83
CA ASP A 48 -20.15 -38.15 -24.15
C ASP A 48 -19.24 -36.99 -24.57
N ASP A 49 -19.23 -36.64 -25.86
CA ASP A 49 -18.30 -35.64 -26.40
C ASP A 49 -18.51 -34.25 -25.76
N LEU A 50 -19.76 -33.91 -25.44
CA LEU A 50 -20.12 -32.64 -24.80
C LEU A 50 -19.58 -32.57 -23.36
N LEU A 51 -19.79 -33.61 -22.56
CA LEU A 51 -19.25 -33.70 -21.20
C LEU A 51 -17.73 -33.78 -21.21
N SER A 52 -17.14 -34.53 -22.15
CA SER A 52 -15.69 -34.61 -22.31
C SER A 52 -15.07 -33.22 -22.55
N SER A 53 -15.65 -32.43 -23.46
CA SER A 53 -15.22 -31.06 -23.71
C SER A 53 -15.35 -30.16 -22.48
N LYS A 54 -16.48 -30.25 -21.76
CA LYS A 54 -16.69 -29.51 -20.52
C LYS A 54 -15.67 -29.88 -19.43
N ILE A 55 -15.41 -31.17 -19.25
CA ILE A 55 -14.41 -31.68 -18.30
C ILE A 55 -13.03 -31.14 -18.67
N GLN A 56 -12.61 -31.20 -19.92
CA GLN A 56 -11.31 -30.68 -20.35
C GLN A 56 -11.15 -29.17 -20.10
N SER A 57 -12.23 -28.40 -20.23
CA SER A 57 -12.19 -26.95 -19.96
C SER A 57 -11.87 -26.60 -18.51
N LEU A 58 -12.37 -27.37 -17.54
CA LEU A 58 -12.14 -27.11 -16.11
C LEU A 58 -10.98 -27.94 -15.55
N CYS A 59 -10.90 -29.20 -15.96
CA CYS A 59 -10.05 -30.27 -15.46
C CYS A 59 -9.19 -30.86 -16.58
N PRO A 60 -8.22 -30.12 -17.14
CA PRO A 60 -7.43 -30.55 -18.30
C PRO A 60 -6.54 -31.77 -18.01
N THR A 61 -6.30 -32.11 -16.74
CA THR A 61 -5.55 -33.31 -16.34
C THR A 61 -6.36 -34.60 -16.47
N ILE A 62 -7.68 -34.51 -16.54
CA ILE A 62 -8.57 -35.68 -16.63
C ILE A 62 -8.82 -36.01 -18.10
N THR A 63 -8.41 -37.21 -18.51
CA THR A 63 -8.57 -37.69 -19.89
C THR A 63 -9.16 -39.10 -19.92
N GLY A 64 -9.91 -39.41 -20.98
CA GLY A 64 -10.51 -40.73 -21.17
C GLY A 64 -11.77 -40.95 -20.31
N ASN A 65 -11.83 -42.09 -19.62
CA ASN A 65 -12.96 -42.46 -18.78
C ASN A 65 -13.02 -41.56 -17.53
N VAL A 66 -14.21 -41.42 -16.95
CA VAL A 66 -14.45 -40.56 -15.79
C VAL A 66 -15.38 -41.22 -14.77
N CYS A 67 -15.27 -40.76 -13.52
CA CYS A 67 -16.10 -41.20 -12.40
C CYS A 67 -17.21 -40.19 -12.02
N CYS A 68 -17.57 -39.29 -12.94
CA CYS A 68 -18.62 -38.32 -12.72
C CYS A 68 -19.67 -38.33 -13.83
N SER A 69 -20.93 -38.16 -13.45
CA SER A 69 -22.02 -37.85 -14.38
C SER A 69 -22.03 -36.36 -14.76
N ALA A 70 -22.76 -36.00 -15.82
CA ALA A 70 -22.90 -34.61 -16.25
C ALA A 70 -23.41 -33.72 -15.10
N ALA A 71 -24.41 -34.17 -14.34
CA ALA A 71 -24.95 -33.41 -13.21
C ALA A 71 -23.92 -33.22 -12.06
N GLN A 72 -23.09 -34.22 -11.79
CA GLN A 72 -22.00 -34.10 -10.81
C GLN A 72 -20.94 -33.11 -11.27
N PHE A 73 -20.57 -33.13 -12.55
CA PHE A 73 -19.60 -32.20 -13.10
C PHE A 73 -20.11 -30.75 -13.07
N GLU A 74 -21.37 -30.51 -13.43
CA GLU A 74 -21.98 -29.18 -13.32
C GLU A 74 -21.99 -28.70 -11.87
N THR A 75 -22.35 -29.59 -10.92
CA THR A 75 -22.29 -29.29 -9.49
C THR A 75 -20.87 -28.94 -9.03
N LEU A 76 -19.86 -29.71 -9.47
CA LEU A 76 -18.45 -29.43 -9.19
C LEU A 76 -18.08 -28.03 -9.70
N ARG A 77 -18.41 -27.71 -10.96
CA ARG A 77 -18.11 -26.43 -11.58
C ARG A 77 -18.69 -25.28 -10.77
N ASP A 78 -19.98 -25.35 -10.43
CA ASP A 78 -20.68 -24.28 -9.72
C ASP A 78 -20.14 -24.10 -8.28
N GLN A 79 -19.65 -25.17 -7.65
CA GLN A 79 -19.02 -25.12 -6.33
C GLN A 79 -17.63 -24.48 -6.38
N VAL A 80 -16.76 -24.92 -7.31
CA VAL A 80 -15.40 -24.37 -7.39
C VAL A 80 -15.38 -22.92 -7.90
N GLN A 81 -16.36 -22.54 -8.73
CA GLN A 81 -16.49 -21.16 -9.23
C GLN A 81 -16.65 -20.12 -8.12
N GLN A 82 -17.18 -20.49 -6.95
CA GLN A 82 -17.28 -19.58 -5.81
C GLN A 82 -15.90 -19.19 -5.24
N ALA A 83 -14.89 -20.06 -5.38
CA ALA A 83 -13.52 -19.79 -4.92
C ALA A 83 -12.65 -19.14 -5.99
N VAL A 84 -13.02 -19.22 -7.28
CA VAL A 84 -12.22 -18.69 -8.40
C VAL A 84 -11.85 -17.22 -8.20
N PRO A 85 -12.78 -16.29 -7.88
CA PRO A 85 -12.45 -14.87 -7.72
C PRO A 85 -11.40 -14.58 -6.65
N LEU A 86 -11.25 -15.46 -5.66
CA LEU A 86 -10.23 -15.34 -4.62
C LEU A 86 -8.86 -15.77 -5.14
N LEU A 87 -8.81 -16.73 -6.05
CA LEU A 87 -7.61 -17.43 -6.49
C LEU A 87 -7.07 -16.92 -7.84
N VAL A 88 -7.81 -16.07 -8.56
CA VAL A 88 -7.40 -15.55 -9.87
C VAL A 88 -6.07 -14.80 -9.88
N GLY A 89 -5.60 -14.30 -8.73
CA GLY A 89 -4.31 -13.61 -8.62
C GLY A 89 -3.09 -14.52 -8.90
N CYS A 90 -3.25 -15.84 -8.75
CA CYS A 90 -2.17 -16.81 -8.95
C CYS A 90 -2.68 -18.03 -9.74
N PRO A 91 -2.40 -18.11 -11.05
CA PRO A 91 -2.87 -19.21 -11.91
C PRO A 91 -2.44 -20.60 -11.44
N ALA A 92 -1.21 -20.77 -10.93
CA ALA A 92 -0.75 -22.04 -10.36
C ALA A 92 -1.60 -22.49 -9.17
N CYS A 93 -1.84 -21.59 -8.20
CA CYS A 93 -2.67 -21.88 -7.04
C CYS A 93 -4.10 -22.27 -7.44
N LEU A 94 -4.71 -21.48 -8.33
CA LEU A 94 -6.03 -21.76 -8.88
C LEU A 94 -6.07 -23.14 -9.57
N ARG A 95 -5.10 -23.45 -10.41
CA ARG A 95 -5.04 -24.74 -11.12
C ARG A 95 -4.90 -25.91 -10.16
N ASN A 96 -4.05 -25.80 -9.14
CA ASN A 96 -3.88 -26.84 -8.13
C ASN A 96 -5.15 -27.05 -7.30
N PHE A 97 -5.84 -25.96 -6.94
CA PHE A 97 -7.14 -26.01 -6.24
C PHE A 97 -8.18 -26.74 -7.08
N LEU A 98 -8.30 -26.40 -8.37
CA LEU A 98 -9.22 -27.08 -9.28
C LEU A 98 -8.85 -28.57 -9.44
N ASN A 99 -7.58 -28.88 -9.66
CA ASN A 99 -7.10 -30.25 -9.83
C ASN A 99 -7.45 -31.14 -8.62
N LEU A 100 -7.35 -30.63 -7.39
CA LEU A 100 -7.72 -31.38 -6.20
C LEU A 100 -9.17 -31.89 -6.26
N PHE A 101 -10.11 -31.02 -6.61
CA PHE A 101 -11.53 -31.35 -6.68
C PHE A 101 -11.91 -32.09 -7.97
N CYS A 102 -11.22 -31.81 -9.08
CA CYS A 102 -11.33 -32.58 -10.32
C CYS A 102 -10.96 -34.05 -10.09
N GLU A 103 -9.85 -34.31 -9.40
CA GLU A 103 -9.42 -35.66 -9.07
C GLU A 103 -10.38 -36.33 -8.08
N LEU A 104 -10.90 -35.56 -7.11
CA LEU A 104 -11.90 -36.06 -6.17
C LEU A 104 -13.17 -36.53 -6.88
N SER A 105 -13.68 -35.73 -7.81
CA SER A 105 -15.01 -35.95 -8.40
C SER A 105 -15.00 -36.78 -9.68
N CYS A 106 -14.03 -36.60 -10.56
CA CYS A 106 -14.09 -37.12 -11.94
C CYS A 106 -12.96 -38.09 -12.31
N SER A 107 -11.93 -38.29 -11.47
CA SER A 107 -10.81 -39.15 -11.81
C SER A 107 -11.24 -40.58 -12.17
N PRO A 108 -10.74 -41.19 -13.26
CA PRO A 108 -11.07 -42.58 -13.62
C PRO A 108 -10.62 -43.61 -12.58
N ASN A 109 -9.65 -43.24 -11.74
CA ASN A 109 -9.02 -44.11 -10.75
C ASN A 109 -9.38 -43.70 -9.31
N GLN A 110 -10.53 -43.03 -9.13
CA GLN A 110 -10.99 -42.48 -7.85
C GLN A 110 -10.90 -43.48 -6.69
N SER A 111 -11.18 -44.77 -6.93
CA SER A 111 -11.15 -45.78 -5.87
C SER A 111 -9.76 -46.10 -5.31
N LEU A 112 -8.68 -45.71 -5.99
CA LEU A 112 -7.32 -45.92 -5.47
C LEU A 112 -6.97 -44.97 -4.34
N PHE A 113 -7.54 -43.77 -4.31
CA PHE A 113 -7.19 -42.74 -3.34
C PHE A 113 -8.39 -42.20 -2.55
N ILE A 114 -9.61 -42.69 -2.81
CA ILE A 114 -10.80 -42.32 -2.03
C ILE A 114 -11.47 -43.55 -1.43
N ASN A 115 -11.70 -43.50 -0.11
CA ASN A 115 -12.52 -44.48 0.59
C ASN A 115 -13.82 -43.85 1.10
N VAL A 116 -14.95 -44.54 0.98
CA VAL A 116 -16.19 -44.09 1.61
C VAL A 116 -16.22 -44.61 3.04
N THR A 117 -16.13 -43.71 4.03
CA THR A 117 -16.04 -44.08 5.45
C THR A 117 -17.39 -44.07 6.15
N SER A 118 -18.30 -43.18 5.73
CA SER A 118 -19.64 -43.14 6.28
C SER A 118 -20.68 -42.81 5.23
N THR A 119 -21.85 -43.40 5.39
CA THR A 119 -23.00 -43.22 4.51
C THR A 119 -24.21 -42.80 5.34
N LYS A 120 -25.11 -42.03 4.74
CA LYS A 120 -26.38 -41.62 5.35
C LYS A 120 -27.52 -41.90 4.39
N GLN A 121 -28.63 -42.41 4.91
CA GLN A 121 -29.85 -42.57 4.12
C GLN A 121 -30.60 -41.23 4.04
N VAL A 122 -30.89 -40.77 2.83
CA VAL A 122 -31.66 -39.55 2.56
C VAL A 122 -32.69 -39.89 1.48
N ASN A 123 -33.97 -39.64 1.74
CA ASN A 123 -35.08 -39.98 0.83
C ASN A 123 -35.02 -41.44 0.32
N ASN A 124 -34.79 -42.39 1.23
CA ASN A 124 -34.61 -43.83 0.94
C ASN A 124 -33.38 -44.20 0.07
N THR A 125 -32.52 -43.24 -0.30
CA THR A 125 -31.28 -43.50 -1.03
C THR A 125 -30.05 -43.44 -0.12
N MET A 126 -29.07 -44.31 -0.34
CA MET A 126 -27.81 -44.33 0.42
C MET A 126 -26.81 -43.35 -0.18
N THR A 127 -26.48 -42.31 0.59
CA THR A 127 -25.60 -41.21 0.16
C THR A 127 -24.31 -41.18 0.95
N VAL A 128 -23.26 -40.62 0.34
CA VAL A 128 -21.97 -40.40 1.00
C VAL A 128 -22.11 -39.32 2.06
N ASN A 129 -21.67 -39.62 3.29
CA ASN A 129 -21.62 -38.69 4.42
C ASN A 129 -20.19 -38.39 4.89
N GLY A 130 -19.25 -39.27 4.57
CA GLY A 130 -17.84 -39.06 4.84
C GLY A 130 -16.95 -39.91 3.95
N ILE A 131 -15.80 -39.35 3.57
CA ILE A 131 -14.76 -40.05 2.81
C ILE A 131 -13.39 -39.83 3.42
N ASP A 132 -12.48 -40.77 3.19
CA ASP A 132 -11.05 -40.55 3.32
C ASP A 132 -10.48 -40.25 1.93
N TYR A 133 -9.64 -39.22 1.83
CA TYR A 133 -8.92 -38.86 0.61
C TYR A 133 -7.41 -38.94 0.89
N PHE A 134 -6.76 -39.94 0.29
CA PHE A 134 -5.35 -40.20 0.44
C PHE A 134 -4.51 -39.34 -0.52
N ILE A 135 -3.63 -38.51 0.05
CA ILE A 135 -2.75 -37.60 -0.68
C ILE A 135 -1.30 -37.76 -0.21
N THR A 136 -0.30 -37.56 -1.06
CA THR A 136 1.08 -37.57 -0.58
C THR A 136 1.40 -36.28 0.20
N ASN A 137 2.32 -36.36 1.17
CA ASN A 137 2.84 -35.16 1.86
C ASN A 137 3.42 -34.15 0.86
N THR A 138 4.13 -34.63 -0.16
CA THR A 138 4.74 -33.80 -1.20
C THR A 138 3.69 -33.07 -2.04
N TYR A 139 2.57 -33.72 -2.38
CA TYR A 139 1.46 -33.09 -3.08
C TYR A 139 0.84 -31.98 -2.23
N GLY A 140 0.48 -32.29 -0.98
CA GLY A 140 -0.13 -31.33 -0.06
C GLY A 140 0.76 -30.12 0.22
N GLU A 141 2.05 -30.34 0.48
CA GLU A 141 3.01 -29.27 0.75
C GLU A 141 3.25 -28.37 -0.46
N LYS A 142 3.41 -28.95 -1.66
CA LYS A 142 3.53 -28.14 -2.90
C LYS A 142 2.27 -27.34 -3.17
N PHE A 143 1.09 -27.93 -2.95
CA PHE A 143 -0.17 -27.24 -3.15
C PHE A 143 -0.31 -26.07 -2.17
N TYR A 144 -0.08 -26.30 -0.88
CA TYR A 144 -0.06 -25.24 0.13
C TYR A 144 0.93 -24.12 -0.22
N ASN A 145 2.17 -24.47 -0.56
CA ASN A 145 3.20 -23.49 -0.90
C ASN A 145 2.87 -22.68 -2.16
N SER A 146 2.09 -23.23 -3.09
CA SER A 146 1.62 -22.48 -4.27
C SER A 146 0.61 -21.38 -3.93
N CYS A 147 -0.05 -21.45 -2.77
CA CYS A 147 -1.17 -20.58 -2.39
C CYS A 147 -0.92 -19.70 -1.16
N LYS A 148 0.05 -20.05 -0.29
CA LYS A 148 0.20 -19.46 1.06
C LYS A 148 0.44 -17.94 1.09
N ASP A 149 1.10 -17.41 0.06
CA ASP A 149 1.48 -15.99 -0.05
C ASP A 149 0.59 -15.22 -1.04
N VAL A 150 -0.34 -15.90 -1.72
CA VAL A 150 -1.24 -15.30 -2.70
C VAL A 150 -2.21 -14.35 -2.01
N LYS A 151 -2.39 -13.17 -2.59
CA LYS A 151 -3.27 -12.14 -2.07
C LYS A 151 -4.55 -12.03 -2.87
N PHE A 152 -5.65 -11.77 -2.16
CA PHE A 152 -6.89 -11.36 -2.80
C PHE A 152 -6.78 -9.87 -3.18
N GLY A 153 -6.66 -9.60 -4.48
CA GLY A 153 -6.28 -8.29 -5.02
C GLY A 153 -7.10 -7.10 -4.49
N SER A 154 -8.40 -7.28 -4.26
CA SER A 154 -9.29 -6.22 -3.80
C SER A 154 -9.10 -5.82 -2.33
N MET A 155 -8.58 -6.71 -1.49
CA MET A 155 -8.45 -6.48 -0.04
C MET A 155 -7.00 -6.51 0.46
N ASN A 156 -6.04 -6.89 -0.39
CA ASN A 156 -4.62 -7.07 -0.02
C ASN A 156 -4.42 -8.02 1.19
N THR A 157 -5.38 -8.92 1.42
CA THR A 157 -5.34 -9.97 2.44
C THR A 157 -4.96 -11.30 1.79
N ARG A 158 -4.40 -12.23 2.56
CA ARG A 158 -3.99 -13.54 2.03
C ARG A 158 -5.22 -14.37 1.68
N VAL A 159 -5.17 -15.06 0.54
CA VAL A 159 -6.27 -15.93 0.12
C VAL A 159 -6.51 -17.07 1.12
N MET A 160 -5.44 -17.53 1.79
CA MET A 160 -5.53 -18.54 2.86
C MET A 160 -6.42 -18.14 4.03
N ASP A 161 -6.62 -16.85 4.29
CA ASP A 161 -7.53 -16.39 5.34
C ASP A 161 -8.99 -16.74 5.01
N PHE A 162 -9.32 -16.84 3.71
CA PHE A 162 -10.65 -17.19 3.23
C PHE A 162 -10.81 -18.67 2.92
N ILE A 163 -9.84 -19.27 2.21
CA ILE A 163 -9.96 -20.65 1.72
C ILE A 163 -9.34 -21.69 2.65
N GLY A 164 -8.63 -21.25 3.69
CA GLY A 164 -7.89 -22.14 4.59
C GLY A 164 -8.00 -21.78 6.07
N ALA A 165 -8.87 -20.82 6.44
CA ALA A 165 -8.98 -20.27 7.80
C ALA A 165 -7.62 -19.92 8.41
N SER A 166 -6.76 -19.24 7.64
CA SER A 166 -5.41 -18.80 8.05
C SER A 166 -4.49 -19.97 8.46
N ALA A 167 -4.67 -21.14 7.84
CA ALA A 167 -3.82 -22.30 8.03
C ALA A 167 -2.33 -21.97 7.78
N GLN A 168 -1.47 -22.42 8.69
CA GLN A 168 -0.01 -22.23 8.62
C GLN A 168 0.74 -23.40 7.99
N ASN A 169 0.06 -24.51 7.75
CA ASN A 169 0.60 -25.70 7.13
C ASN A 169 -0.44 -26.38 6.23
N PHE A 170 0.00 -27.30 5.39
CA PHE A 170 -0.88 -27.95 4.43
C PHE A 170 -1.95 -28.84 5.09
N ARG A 171 -1.69 -29.39 6.28
CA ARG A 171 -2.65 -30.28 6.96
C ARG A 171 -3.85 -29.48 7.46
N ASP A 172 -3.61 -28.36 8.11
CA ASP A 172 -4.68 -27.47 8.59
C ASP A 172 -5.48 -26.90 7.42
N PHE A 173 -4.79 -26.55 6.32
CA PHE A 173 -5.43 -26.05 5.10
C PHE A 173 -6.40 -27.09 4.52
N LEU A 174 -5.94 -28.33 4.35
CA LEU A 174 -6.78 -29.40 3.81
C LEU A 174 -7.86 -29.85 4.79
N ALA A 175 -7.58 -29.87 6.08
CA ALA A 175 -8.58 -30.13 7.11
C ALA A 175 -9.72 -29.09 7.08
N PHE A 176 -9.40 -27.82 6.77
CA PHE A 176 -10.41 -26.79 6.54
C PHE A 176 -11.23 -27.07 5.27
N LEU A 177 -10.58 -27.37 4.13
CA LEU A 177 -11.28 -27.70 2.88
C LEU A 177 -12.20 -28.93 3.01
N GLY A 178 -11.78 -29.91 3.82
CA GLY A 178 -12.50 -31.16 4.04
C GLY A 178 -13.55 -31.11 5.14
N ARG A 179 -13.63 -30.01 5.89
CA ARG A 179 -14.65 -29.83 6.92
C ARG A 179 -16.03 -29.84 6.27
N GLN A 180 -16.94 -30.65 6.84
CA GLN A 180 -18.34 -30.62 6.43
C GLN A 180 -18.94 -29.25 6.79
N ALA A 181 -19.48 -28.58 5.78
CA ALA A 181 -20.12 -27.29 5.95
C ALA A 181 -21.45 -27.41 6.71
N ALA A 182 -21.72 -26.40 7.55
CA ALA A 182 -23.03 -26.22 8.14
C ALA A 182 -24.08 -25.91 7.05
N LEU A 183 -25.36 -25.93 7.44
CA LEU A 183 -26.44 -25.57 6.53
C LEU A 183 -26.27 -24.11 6.09
N ASN A 184 -26.45 -23.86 4.78
CA ASN A 184 -26.35 -22.53 4.16
C ASN A 184 -24.97 -21.86 4.24
N THR A 185 -23.90 -22.59 4.59
CA THR A 185 -22.52 -22.06 4.55
C THR A 185 -21.75 -22.63 3.36
N PRO A 186 -20.87 -21.87 2.68
CA PRO A 186 -19.99 -22.41 1.64
C PRO A 186 -19.12 -23.57 2.15
N GLY A 187 -18.71 -24.47 1.25
CA GLY A 187 -17.85 -25.62 1.56
C GLY A 187 -18.50 -26.99 1.35
N SER A 188 -17.78 -28.05 1.72
CA SER A 188 -18.13 -29.44 1.37
C SER A 188 -19.45 -29.90 2.00
N PRO A 189 -20.35 -30.57 1.25
CA PRO A 189 -21.62 -31.07 1.79
C PRO A 189 -21.47 -32.28 2.74
N TYR A 190 -20.34 -32.99 2.66
CA TYR A 190 -19.98 -34.14 3.50
C TYR A 190 -18.54 -34.03 3.99
N LYS A 191 -18.15 -34.81 5.00
CA LYS A 191 -16.79 -34.76 5.56
C LYS A 191 -15.78 -35.39 4.60
N ILE A 192 -14.67 -34.70 4.35
CA ILE A 192 -13.52 -35.24 3.60
C ILE A 192 -12.33 -35.25 4.56
N ASP A 193 -11.83 -36.44 4.90
CA ASP A 193 -10.67 -36.60 5.76
C ASP A 193 -9.41 -36.79 4.91
N PHE A 194 -8.54 -35.79 4.88
CA PHE A 194 -7.31 -35.85 4.09
C PHE A 194 -6.23 -36.60 4.85
N GLN A 195 -5.86 -37.78 4.34
CA GLN A 195 -4.88 -38.65 4.97
C GLN A 195 -3.63 -38.78 4.11
N THR A 196 -2.48 -38.94 4.76
CA THR A 196 -1.18 -39.00 4.07
C THR A 196 -0.69 -40.41 3.80
N ASN A 197 -1.23 -41.38 4.54
CA ASN A 197 -0.86 -42.78 4.45
C ASN A 197 -2.09 -43.59 4.06
N ALA A 198 -2.02 -44.27 2.91
CA ALA A 198 -3.04 -45.25 2.53
C ALA A 198 -2.76 -46.60 3.22
N PRO A 199 -3.79 -47.34 3.64
CA PRO A 199 -3.61 -48.67 4.20
C PRO A 199 -3.04 -49.64 3.16
N LEU A 200 -1.82 -50.12 3.38
CA LEU A 200 -1.07 -50.99 2.45
C LEU A 200 -1.82 -52.27 2.04
N SER A 201 -2.70 -52.77 2.91
CA SER A 201 -3.48 -54.00 2.70
C SER A 201 -4.66 -53.86 1.74
N SER A 202 -5.00 -52.64 1.30
CA SER A 202 -6.22 -52.34 0.55
C SER A 202 -6.01 -52.13 -0.96
N GLY A 203 -4.76 -52.09 -1.44
CA GLY A 203 -4.44 -51.75 -2.83
C GLY A 203 -4.58 -50.25 -3.16
N MET A 204 -4.93 -49.43 -2.17
CA MET A 204 -5.01 -47.97 -2.28
C MET A 204 -3.63 -47.33 -2.39
N LYS A 205 -3.56 -46.23 -3.14
CA LYS A 205 -2.36 -45.43 -3.36
C LYS A 205 -2.71 -43.95 -3.20
N PRO A 206 -1.98 -43.18 -2.38
CA PRO A 206 -2.19 -41.75 -2.29
C PRO A 206 -1.95 -41.06 -3.64
N ILE A 207 -2.71 -40.00 -3.93
CA ILE A 207 -2.50 -39.25 -5.17
C ILE A 207 -1.13 -38.57 -5.17
N ASN A 208 -0.42 -38.70 -6.29
CA ASN A 208 0.88 -38.10 -6.54
C ASN A 208 0.92 -37.48 -7.95
N SER A 209 -0.10 -36.70 -8.29
CA SER A 209 -0.16 -35.97 -9.56
C SER A 209 0.74 -34.73 -9.52
N SER A 210 1.03 -34.16 -10.69
CA SER A 210 1.84 -32.96 -10.82
C SER A 210 1.15 -31.75 -10.19
N VAL A 211 1.88 -31.03 -9.35
CA VAL A 211 1.46 -29.76 -8.75
C VAL A 211 2.28 -28.63 -9.36
N TYR A 212 1.61 -27.57 -9.81
CA TYR A 212 2.26 -26.40 -10.37
C TYR A 212 2.88 -25.55 -9.24
N SER A 213 4.16 -25.20 -9.39
CA SER A 213 4.80 -24.26 -8.47
C SER A 213 4.29 -22.84 -8.74
N CYS A 214 4.29 -21.96 -7.74
CA CYS A 214 3.96 -20.55 -7.99
C CYS A 214 5.03 -19.81 -8.82
N GLY A 215 6.24 -20.37 -8.91
CA GLY A 215 7.32 -19.91 -9.81
C GLY A 215 7.38 -20.65 -11.15
N ASP A 216 6.33 -21.38 -11.52
CA ASP A 216 6.24 -22.07 -12.81
C ASP A 216 6.29 -21.07 -13.99
N SER A 217 6.86 -21.47 -15.13
CA SER A 217 7.01 -20.56 -16.28
C SER A 217 5.71 -20.35 -17.06
N LEU A 218 4.78 -21.31 -17.03
CA LEU A 218 3.50 -21.25 -17.76
C LEU A 218 2.36 -20.74 -16.88
N LEU A 219 2.33 -21.18 -15.62
CA LEU A 219 1.29 -20.82 -14.65
C LEU A 219 1.84 -20.01 -13.46
N GLY A 220 2.95 -19.31 -13.68
CA GLY A 220 3.60 -18.47 -12.67
C GLY A 220 2.70 -17.38 -12.10
N CYS A 221 2.98 -17.01 -10.86
CA CYS A 221 2.26 -15.98 -10.14
C CYS A 221 3.08 -14.68 -10.07
N SER A 222 2.43 -13.56 -9.80
CA SER A 222 3.12 -12.27 -9.64
C SER A 222 4.07 -12.30 -8.43
N CYS A 223 5.12 -11.48 -8.45
CA CYS A 223 6.08 -11.43 -7.35
C CYS A 223 5.45 -11.07 -6.00
N GLY A 224 4.41 -10.22 -6.01
CA GLY A 224 3.66 -9.86 -4.79
C GLY A 224 2.85 -11.00 -4.17
N ASP A 225 2.57 -12.06 -4.94
CA ASP A 225 1.79 -13.24 -4.55
C ASP A 225 2.66 -14.48 -4.32
N CYS A 226 3.91 -14.46 -4.79
CA CYS A 226 4.86 -15.56 -4.69
C CYS A 226 6.30 -15.05 -4.75
N SER A 227 7.05 -15.21 -3.66
CA SER A 227 8.46 -14.79 -3.58
C SER A 227 9.39 -15.63 -4.47
N SER A 228 9.01 -16.88 -4.77
CA SER A 228 9.73 -17.74 -5.70
C SER A 228 9.31 -17.53 -7.16
N SER A 229 8.56 -16.47 -7.47
CA SER A 229 8.20 -16.13 -8.84
C SER A 229 9.45 -15.77 -9.64
N SER A 230 9.53 -16.21 -10.89
CA SER A 230 10.61 -15.89 -11.82
C SER A 230 10.77 -14.38 -12.06
N THR A 231 9.71 -13.60 -11.81
CA THR A 231 9.70 -12.13 -11.99
C THR A 231 10.28 -11.38 -10.79
N CYS A 232 10.60 -12.06 -9.68
CA CYS A 232 11.13 -11.41 -8.47
C CYS A 232 12.64 -11.08 -8.55
N SER A 233 13.38 -11.57 -9.55
CA SER A 233 14.83 -11.53 -9.57
C SER A 233 15.49 -10.24 -10.09
N ASP A 234 14.73 -9.17 -10.36
CA ASP A 234 15.30 -7.90 -10.86
C ASP A 234 15.45 -6.79 -9.83
N SER A 235 15.18 -7.07 -8.55
CA SER A 235 15.42 -6.10 -7.47
C SER A 235 16.68 -6.45 -6.70
N ALA A 236 17.85 -6.27 -7.33
CA ALA A 236 18.93 -5.66 -6.55
C ALA A 236 18.31 -4.41 -5.90
N PRO A 237 18.51 -4.16 -4.60
CA PRO A 237 17.98 -2.95 -3.98
C PRO A 237 18.38 -1.81 -4.91
N LEU A 238 17.40 -1.14 -5.52
CA LEU A 238 17.65 0.16 -6.12
C LEU A 238 18.22 0.94 -4.96
N ASP A 239 19.55 1.09 -4.93
CA ASP A 239 20.26 2.01 -4.06
C ASP A 239 19.42 3.27 -4.15
N LEU A 240 18.65 3.49 -3.08
CA LEU A 240 17.62 4.50 -3.01
C LEU A 240 18.35 5.76 -3.36
N LEU A 241 18.18 6.21 -4.60
CA LEU A 241 18.92 7.26 -5.27
C LEU A 241 19.21 8.29 -4.21
N GLU A 242 20.42 8.19 -3.62
CA GLU A 242 20.77 8.94 -2.42
C GLU A 242 20.87 10.34 -2.98
N LYS A 243 19.77 11.08 -2.91
CA LYS A 243 19.57 12.31 -3.64
C LYS A 243 20.75 13.19 -3.26
N ASP A 244 21.70 13.29 -4.19
CA ASP A 244 23.05 13.76 -3.90
C ASP A 244 22.93 15.13 -3.24
N SER A 245 23.04 15.12 -1.92
CA SER A 245 22.86 16.31 -1.13
C SER A 245 24.10 17.14 -1.40
N CYS A 246 23.95 18.23 -2.17
CA CYS A 246 24.99 19.20 -2.56
C CYS A 246 26.23 19.12 -1.64
N LYS A 247 27.33 18.58 -2.18
CA LYS A 247 28.62 18.45 -1.49
C LYS A 247 29.59 19.46 -2.15
N VAL A 248 30.12 20.39 -1.37
CA VAL A 248 31.21 21.27 -1.84
C VAL A 248 32.52 20.59 -1.47
N ALA A 249 33.39 20.35 -2.46
CA ALA A 249 34.74 19.88 -2.23
C ALA A 249 35.63 21.08 -1.88
N MET A 250 36.19 21.09 -0.68
CA MET A 250 37.18 22.09 -0.27
C MET A 250 38.46 21.34 0.11
N GLY A 251 39.36 21.17 -0.86
CA GLY A 251 40.58 20.37 -0.70
C GLY A 251 40.30 18.86 -0.59
N SER A 252 40.80 18.20 0.46
CA SER A 252 40.69 16.74 0.67
C SER A 252 39.43 16.31 1.42
N ALA A 253 38.51 17.22 1.75
CA ALA A 253 37.28 16.92 2.47
C ALA A 253 36.04 17.42 1.70
N SER A 254 35.04 16.55 1.56
CA SER A 254 33.73 16.91 1.02
C SER A 254 32.79 17.31 2.15
N VAL A 255 32.31 18.55 2.15
CA VAL A 255 31.40 19.08 3.19
C VAL A 255 30.02 19.32 2.57
N LYS A 256 28.95 19.03 3.32
CA LYS A 256 27.57 19.32 2.87
C LYS A 256 27.38 20.84 2.73
N CYS A 257 26.72 21.27 1.66
CA CYS A 257 26.49 22.70 1.39
C CYS A 257 25.80 23.42 2.56
N VAL A 258 24.91 22.74 3.29
CA VAL A 258 24.22 23.28 4.48
C VAL A 258 25.20 23.65 5.59
N ASP A 259 26.15 22.77 5.89
CA ASP A 259 27.13 22.97 6.96
C ASP A 259 28.08 24.12 6.60
N PHE A 260 28.46 24.22 5.33
CA PHE A 260 29.28 25.33 4.82
C PHE A 260 28.54 26.68 4.87
N SER A 261 27.29 26.74 4.42
CA SER A 261 26.48 27.97 4.48
C SER A 261 26.28 28.46 5.91
N LEU A 262 26.06 27.53 6.84
CA LEU A 262 25.89 27.85 8.26
C LEU A 262 27.19 28.40 8.86
N ALA A 263 28.34 27.79 8.55
CA ALA A 263 29.64 28.27 8.99
C ALA A 263 29.94 29.70 8.51
N VAL A 264 29.66 30.02 7.25
CA VAL A 264 29.85 31.38 6.69
C VAL A 264 28.97 32.40 7.41
N LEU A 265 27.71 32.05 7.69
CA LEU A 265 26.80 32.92 8.45
C LEU A 265 27.30 33.19 9.87
N TYR A 266 27.80 32.17 10.57
CA TYR A 266 28.35 32.36 11.92
C TYR A 266 29.61 33.23 11.91
N ILE A 267 30.53 33.01 10.97
CA ILE A 267 31.76 33.81 10.86
C ILE A 267 31.43 35.28 10.59
N THR A 268 30.51 35.55 9.66
CA THR A 268 30.10 36.92 9.34
C THR A 268 29.42 37.60 10.54
N ALA A 269 28.53 36.90 11.24
CA ALA A 269 27.87 37.44 12.44
C ALA A 269 28.88 37.76 13.57
N ILE A 270 29.82 36.85 13.85
CA ILE A 270 30.85 37.07 14.87
C ILE A 270 31.75 38.25 14.47
N SER A 271 32.17 38.33 13.20
CA SER A 271 32.98 39.46 12.73
C SER A 271 32.25 40.79 12.87
N ALA A 272 30.94 40.85 12.59
CA ALA A 272 30.13 42.04 12.76
C ALA A 272 30.01 42.44 14.24
N LEU A 273 29.83 41.47 15.14
CA LEU A 273 29.79 41.72 16.58
C LEU A 273 31.14 42.20 17.13
N LEU A 274 32.25 41.65 16.65
CA LEU A 274 33.59 42.09 17.03
C LEU A 274 33.90 43.49 16.50
N LEU A 275 33.54 43.78 15.25
CA LEU A 275 33.66 45.12 14.65
C LEU A 275 32.79 46.14 15.40
N TRP A 276 31.56 45.77 15.74
CA TRP A 276 30.69 46.58 16.58
C TRP A 276 31.34 46.83 17.94
N GLY A 277 31.78 45.79 18.65
CA GLY A 277 32.47 45.92 19.94
C GLY A 277 33.72 46.81 19.89
N PHE A 278 34.52 46.71 18.82
CA PHE A 278 35.73 47.53 18.64
C PHE A 278 35.40 49.01 18.36
N LEU A 279 34.40 49.29 17.53
CA LEU A 279 33.96 50.65 17.21
C LEU A 279 33.33 51.35 18.43
N PHE A 280 32.55 50.63 19.24
CA PHE A 280 31.98 51.18 20.47
C PHE A 280 33.05 51.38 21.56
N ARG A 281 34.02 50.47 21.71
CA ARG A 281 35.16 50.69 22.64
C ARG A 281 36.05 51.86 22.25
N LYS A 282 36.23 52.12 20.94
CA LYS A 282 37.00 53.29 20.47
C LYS A 282 36.28 54.61 20.73
N ARG A 283 34.94 54.60 20.89
CA ARG A 283 34.14 55.79 21.18
C ARG A 283 34.22 56.25 22.63
N GLU A 284 34.54 55.36 23.57
CA GLU A 284 34.76 55.71 24.99
C GLU A 284 36.19 56.15 25.31
N ARG A 285 37.14 56.04 24.36
CA ARG A 285 38.52 56.54 24.51
C ARG A 285 38.81 57.73 23.58
N GLY A 286 37.97 58.76 23.63
CA GLY A 286 38.32 60.12 23.21
C GLY A 286 38.82 60.94 24.42
N PRO A 287 39.76 61.89 24.26
CA PRO A 287 40.57 62.41 25.35
C PRO A 287 39.76 63.25 26.35
N VAL A 288 40.07 63.05 27.63
CA VAL A 288 39.59 63.83 28.77
C VAL A 288 40.18 65.24 28.67
N SER A 289 39.32 66.25 28.52
CA SER A 289 39.66 67.64 28.77
C SER A 289 39.30 67.98 30.22
N GLU A 290 40.34 68.41 30.93
CA GLU A 290 40.37 68.91 32.30
C GLU A 290 39.37 70.07 32.54
N PRO A 291 38.64 70.12 33.66
CA PRO A 291 37.92 71.33 34.07
C PRO A 291 38.72 72.13 35.10
N GLU A 292 39.14 73.35 34.74
CA GLU A 292 39.59 74.36 35.70
C GLU A 292 38.43 74.88 36.56
N PRO A 293 38.67 75.31 37.83
CA PRO A 293 37.61 75.66 38.76
C PRO A 293 37.38 77.17 38.96
N PHE A 294 36.12 77.48 39.31
CA PHE A 294 35.66 78.54 40.24
C PHE A 294 35.92 80.04 39.97
N CYS A 295 34.84 80.83 39.82
CA CYS A 295 34.35 81.81 40.84
C CYS A 295 33.26 82.79 40.31
N LYS A 296 32.22 83.00 41.15
CA LYS A 296 31.37 84.21 41.41
C LYS A 296 30.65 84.91 40.22
N ASP A 297 29.40 85.36 40.32
CA ASP A 297 28.87 86.29 41.34
C ASP A 297 27.31 86.33 41.36
N SER A 298 26.81 86.72 42.54
CA SER A 298 25.54 87.29 43.02
C SER A 298 24.30 87.47 42.12
N GLY A 299 23.12 87.38 42.77
CA GLY A 299 22.03 88.32 42.48
C GLY A 299 20.60 87.78 42.50
N ASP A 300 20.10 87.49 43.70
CA ASP A 300 18.82 87.96 44.25
C ASP A 300 17.45 87.42 43.75
N ASN A 301 16.65 87.07 44.76
CA ASN A 301 15.24 86.68 44.74
C ASN A 301 14.32 87.91 44.81
N GLU A 302 13.21 87.92 44.06
CA GLU A 302 11.93 88.56 44.44
C GLU A 302 10.79 87.79 43.74
N LEU A 303 9.94 87.04 44.44
CA LEU A 303 8.73 87.40 45.21
C LEU A 303 7.44 87.47 44.36
N LEU A 304 6.48 86.65 44.81
CA LEU A 304 5.04 86.94 44.93
C LEU A 304 4.05 86.40 43.87
N SER A 305 3.42 85.28 44.28
CA SER A 305 1.96 85.10 44.47
C SER A 305 1.03 84.99 43.26
N GLY A 306 0.16 83.96 43.32
CA GLY A 306 -1.14 84.01 42.67
C GLY A 306 -1.76 82.65 42.34
N TYR A 307 -2.38 82.00 43.34
CA TYR A 307 -3.58 81.13 43.29
C TYR A 307 -3.80 80.19 42.06
N LYS A 308 -3.72 78.85 42.25
CA LYS A 308 -4.86 77.90 42.44
C LYS A 308 -6.01 78.11 41.43
N GLN A 309 -6.45 77.15 40.62
CA GLN A 309 -6.92 75.81 41.00
C GLN A 309 -7.19 74.98 39.71
N GLN A 310 -6.54 73.81 39.54
CA GLN A 310 -7.15 72.47 39.56
C GLN A 310 -7.91 72.05 38.27
N ASN A 311 -7.29 71.19 37.46
CA ASN A 311 -7.66 69.76 37.42
C ASN A 311 -6.76 68.93 36.47
N THR A 312 -6.30 67.80 37.01
CA THR A 312 -5.82 66.56 36.35
C THR A 312 -4.47 66.54 35.60
N ASN A 313 -3.46 65.98 36.29
CA ASN A 313 -2.20 65.40 35.77
C ASN A 313 -2.41 63.89 35.45
N PRO A 314 -1.39 63.13 34.98
CA PRO A 314 -0.53 63.23 33.79
C PRO A 314 -0.43 61.80 33.14
N PRO A 315 0.61 61.34 32.41
CA PRO A 315 1.79 62.00 31.83
C PRO A 315 2.00 61.70 30.33
N MET A 316 2.71 62.56 29.61
CA MET A 316 3.39 62.10 28.40
C MET A 316 4.77 62.76 28.29
N HIS A 317 5.73 62.09 28.89
CA HIS A 317 7.15 62.23 28.60
C HIS A 317 7.39 61.67 27.19
N MET A 318 7.21 62.51 26.18
CA MET A 318 7.57 62.19 24.80
C MET A 318 8.32 63.35 24.18
N SER A 319 9.38 63.01 23.44
CA SER A 319 10.21 63.86 22.57
C SER A 319 11.46 64.53 23.15
N LYS A 320 12.30 63.76 23.85
CA LYS A 320 13.76 64.05 23.89
C LYS A 320 14.62 62.95 23.22
N TRP A 321 13.97 62.13 22.39
CA TRP A 321 14.63 61.17 21.50
C TRP A 321 14.53 61.56 20.02
N SER A 322 13.87 62.67 19.67
CA SER A 322 13.79 63.15 18.28
C SER A 322 14.98 64.04 17.87
N ILE A 323 15.81 64.49 18.82
CA ILE A 323 16.87 65.48 18.56
C ILE A 323 18.26 64.83 18.40
N LEU A 324 18.47 63.60 18.88
CA LEU A 324 19.78 62.93 18.87
C LEU A 324 20.05 62.04 17.63
N LEU A 325 19.13 62.01 16.65
CA LEU A 325 19.26 61.22 15.40
C LEU A 325 19.44 62.11 14.17
N LYS A 326 19.94 63.33 14.37
CA LYS A 326 20.30 64.25 13.28
C LYS A 326 21.80 64.43 13.04
N VAL A 327 22.66 63.76 13.80
CA VAL A 327 24.12 64.04 13.77
C VAL A 327 24.97 62.93 13.15
N LEU A 328 24.38 62.01 12.36
CA LEU A 328 25.15 61.12 11.50
C LEU A 328 24.50 61.04 10.11
N GLN A 329 24.99 61.89 9.20
CA GLN A 329 24.74 61.97 7.75
C GLN A 329 23.45 61.32 7.20
N PRO A 330 22.46 62.16 6.80
CA PRO A 330 22.03 62.14 5.40
C PRO A 330 21.69 63.52 4.81
N ALA A 331 22.23 64.63 5.34
CA ALA A 331 21.87 65.98 4.88
C ALA A 331 22.18 66.23 3.39
N ILE A 332 23.27 65.65 2.86
CA ILE A 332 23.69 65.84 1.46
C ILE A 332 22.77 65.09 0.49
N VAL A 333 22.43 63.83 0.81
CA VAL A 333 21.55 63.01 -0.03
C VAL A 333 20.13 63.57 -0.01
N GLN A 334 19.66 64.01 1.15
CA GLN A 334 18.34 64.63 1.28
C GLN A 334 18.25 65.94 0.49
N ASP A 335 19.26 66.80 0.57
CA ASP A 335 19.26 68.07 -0.17
C ASP A 335 19.43 67.85 -1.69
N PHE A 336 20.24 66.87 -2.11
CA PHE A 336 20.36 66.46 -3.51
C PHE A 336 19.04 65.94 -4.08
N MET A 337 18.36 65.04 -3.36
CA MET A 337 17.05 64.52 -3.73
C MET A 337 16.01 65.65 -3.79
N ALA A 338 16.01 66.58 -2.83
CA ALA A 338 15.10 67.71 -2.81
C ALA A 338 15.29 68.64 -4.03
N ARG A 339 16.53 68.92 -4.44
CA ARG A 339 16.82 69.72 -5.64
C ARG A 339 16.33 69.04 -6.91
N ILE A 340 16.52 67.72 -7.03
CA ILE A 340 16.07 66.94 -8.21
C ILE A 340 14.55 66.92 -8.27
N PHE A 341 13.88 66.55 -7.17
CA PHE A 341 12.41 66.48 -7.14
C PHE A 341 11.78 67.86 -7.33
N ARG A 342 12.40 68.95 -6.87
CA ARG A 342 11.91 70.31 -7.10
C ARG A 342 12.02 70.72 -8.58
N LYS A 343 13.11 70.37 -9.27
CA LYS A 343 13.25 70.59 -10.71
C LYS A 343 12.27 69.74 -11.51
N TYR A 344 12.09 68.48 -11.13
CA TYR A 344 11.12 67.58 -11.75
C TYR A 344 9.69 68.07 -11.56
N GLY A 345 9.31 68.45 -10.34
CA GLY A 345 8.00 69.02 -10.03
C GLY A 345 7.70 70.32 -10.79
N ALA A 346 8.70 71.20 -10.93
CA ALA A 346 8.57 72.41 -11.76
C ALA A 346 8.40 72.12 -13.26
N PHE A 347 9.00 71.03 -13.76
CA PHE A 347 8.79 70.57 -15.12
C PHE A 347 7.37 70.02 -15.33
N VAL A 348 6.88 69.21 -14.37
CA VAL A 348 5.53 68.65 -14.39
C VAL A 348 4.46 69.73 -14.35
N SER A 349 4.63 70.77 -13.52
CA SER A 349 3.66 71.86 -13.41
C SER A 349 3.64 72.81 -14.61
N ARG A 350 4.77 72.98 -15.33
CA ARG A 350 4.84 73.84 -16.52
C ARG A 350 4.19 73.23 -17.76
N LYS A 351 4.14 71.90 -17.88
CA LYS A 351 3.56 71.19 -19.02
C LYS A 351 2.67 70.02 -18.60
N PRO A 352 1.56 70.27 -17.88
CA PRO A 352 0.72 69.21 -17.31
C PRO A 352 0.08 68.31 -18.37
N THR A 353 -0.34 68.86 -19.51
CA THR A 353 -0.97 68.11 -20.61
C THR A 353 0.00 67.11 -21.26
N LEU A 354 1.26 67.49 -21.45
CA LEU A 354 2.30 66.62 -22.00
C LEU A 354 2.59 65.46 -21.04
N VAL A 355 2.77 65.75 -19.75
CA VAL A 355 3.03 64.70 -18.74
C VAL A 355 1.84 63.75 -18.61
N LEU A 356 0.61 64.26 -18.61
CA LEU A 356 -0.59 63.43 -18.55
C LEU A 356 -0.70 62.52 -19.78
N SER A 357 -0.46 63.07 -20.98
CA SER A 357 -0.48 62.30 -22.23
C SER A 357 0.58 61.18 -22.25
N LEU A 358 1.80 61.48 -21.79
CA LEU A 358 2.89 60.51 -21.74
C LEU A 358 2.64 59.44 -20.66
N SER A 359 2.09 59.84 -19.51
CA SER A 359 1.72 58.93 -18.43
C SER A 359 0.60 57.96 -18.81
N LEU A 360 -0.23 58.31 -19.80
CA LEU A 360 -1.25 57.42 -20.35
C LEU A 360 -0.69 56.57 -21.50
N ALA A 361 0.10 57.18 -22.40
CA ALA A 361 0.64 56.51 -23.58
C ALA A 361 1.64 55.40 -23.22
N VAL A 362 2.50 55.62 -22.23
CA VAL A 362 3.55 54.66 -21.85
C VAL A 362 2.97 53.35 -21.28
N PRO A 363 2.04 53.37 -20.31
CA PRO A 363 1.38 52.16 -19.85
C PRO A 363 0.59 51.46 -20.96
N ILE A 364 -0.10 52.19 -21.85
CA ILE A 364 -0.82 51.58 -22.97
C ILE A 364 0.16 50.84 -23.90
N LEU A 365 1.29 51.45 -24.24
CA LEU A 365 2.36 50.81 -25.03
C LEU A 365 2.93 49.56 -24.35
N LEU A 366 3.13 49.61 -23.03
CA LEU A 366 3.59 48.45 -22.25
C LEU A 366 2.54 47.33 -22.19
N CYS A 367 1.25 47.69 -22.11
CA CYS A 367 0.15 46.74 -22.12
C CYS A 367 -0.02 46.00 -23.45
N ILE A 368 0.41 46.59 -24.59
CA ILE A 368 0.43 45.88 -25.88
C ILE A 368 1.31 44.61 -25.81
N GLY A 369 2.35 44.62 -24.97
CA GLY A 369 3.19 43.44 -24.71
C GLY A 369 2.44 42.25 -24.11
N LEU A 370 1.32 42.49 -23.43
CA LEU A 370 0.48 41.43 -22.84
C LEU A 370 -0.29 40.63 -23.90
N ILE A 371 -0.42 41.12 -25.13
CA ILE A 371 -1.05 40.37 -26.24
C ILE A 371 -0.22 39.13 -26.61
N ARG A 372 1.10 39.19 -26.40
CA ARG A 372 2.03 38.06 -26.61
C ARG A 372 2.22 37.22 -25.35
N PHE A 373 1.50 37.52 -24.27
CA PHE A 373 1.62 36.79 -23.02
C PHE A 373 1.08 35.37 -23.19
N ARG A 374 1.98 34.40 -23.13
CA ARG A 374 1.65 32.98 -23.21
C ARG A 374 1.86 32.36 -21.83
N VAL A 375 0.78 31.85 -21.25
CA VAL A 375 0.85 31.11 -19.98
C VAL A 375 1.21 29.68 -20.28
N GLU A 376 2.35 29.21 -19.74
CA GLU A 376 2.68 27.79 -19.75
C GLU A 376 2.01 27.12 -18.54
N THR A 377 0.99 26.29 -18.79
CA THR A 377 0.22 25.60 -17.75
C THR A 377 0.73 24.20 -17.44
N LYS A 378 1.83 23.79 -18.08
CA LYS A 378 2.43 22.46 -17.93
C LYS A 378 3.42 22.44 -16.77
N PRO A 379 3.12 21.73 -15.66
CA PRO A 379 4.00 21.70 -14.50
C PRO A 379 5.36 21.08 -14.84
N GLU A 380 5.44 20.15 -15.78
CA GLU A 380 6.71 19.48 -16.15
C GLU A 380 7.79 20.42 -16.71
N LYS A 381 7.42 21.55 -17.33
CA LYS A 381 8.40 22.48 -17.91
C LYS A 381 8.90 23.54 -16.93
N VAL A 382 8.15 23.79 -15.86
CA VAL A 382 8.52 24.76 -14.82
C VAL A 382 9.45 24.11 -13.79
N LEU A 383 9.34 22.79 -13.62
CA LEU A 383 10.11 22.01 -12.65
C LEU A 383 11.37 21.34 -13.22
N ASN A 384 11.58 21.35 -14.54
CA ASN A 384 12.83 20.91 -15.14
C ASN A 384 13.91 22.00 -15.05
N LEU A 385 14.45 22.17 -13.85
CA LEU A 385 15.80 22.70 -13.65
C LEU A 385 16.77 21.52 -13.75
N THR A 386 17.16 21.20 -14.99
CA THR A 386 18.44 20.52 -15.27
C THR A 386 19.54 21.55 -15.35
#